data_AF-A0A1B6I5K7-F1
#
_entry.id   AF-A0A1B6I5K7-F1
#
_cell.length_a   1.000
_cell.length_b   1.000
_cell.length_c   1.000
_cell.angle_alpha   90.00
_cell.angle_beta   90.00
_cell.angle_gamma   90.00
#
_symmetry.space_group_name_H-M   'P 1'
#
loop_
_entity.id
_entity.type
_entity.pdbx_description
1 polymer ?
#
loop_
_entity_poly.entity_id
_entity_poly.type
_entity_poly.pdbx_seq_one_letter_code
_entity_poly.pdbx_strand_id
1 'polypeptide(L)'
;ANVHVLPMGSIQIRPLQQHLQTCQGVFSHVIGVKPTGWELNSGSHSFKVIHKDNIKIYGVPYSEHSSFTELRDFVQFLQPHEVVPTVNVGNAAARAKMNKYFSDWLKSNGRSQSTEKQTKVSQYFK
;
A
#
# COMPACT_ATOMS: atom_id res chain seq x y z
N ALA A 1 28.00 1.22 -3.14
CA ALA A 1 26.88 2.09 -2.75
C ALA A 1 26.79 2.11 -1.22
N ASN A 2 26.59 3.28 -0.60
CA ASN A 2 26.58 3.43 0.88
C ASN A 2 25.14 3.29 1.40
N VAL A 3 24.62 2.06 1.40
CA VAL A 3 23.24 1.73 1.78
C VAL A 3 23.27 0.74 2.95
N HIS A 4 22.57 1.07 4.03
CA HIS A 4 22.55 0.26 5.25
C HIS A 4 21.10 -0.13 5.55
N VAL A 5 20.86 -1.41 5.83
CA VAL A 5 19.53 -1.92 6.21
C VAL A 5 19.46 -1.99 7.72
N LEU A 6 18.42 -1.37 8.29
CA LEU A 6 18.19 -1.34 9.73
C LEU A 6 16.76 -1.81 10.05
N PRO A 7 16.51 -2.33 11.26
CA PRO A 7 15.14 -2.65 11.69
C PRO A 7 14.22 -1.43 11.58
N MET A 8 12.98 -1.61 11.11
CA MET A 8 12.05 -0.51 10.83
C MET A 8 11.83 0.42 12.04
N GLY A 9 11.81 -0.14 13.26
CA GLY A 9 11.66 0.63 14.50
C GLY A 9 12.82 1.59 14.79
N SER A 10 13.99 1.36 14.19
CA SER A 10 15.18 2.20 14.36
C SER A 10 15.26 3.37 13.37
N ILE A 11 14.35 3.44 12.38
CA ILE A 11 14.25 4.57 11.45
C ILE A 11 13.57 5.76 12.15
N GLN A 12 14.27 6.31 13.14
CA GLN A 12 13.88 7.41 14.01
C GLN A 12 15.11 8.28 14.26
N ILE A 13 14.91 9.52 14.73
CA ILE A 13 15.99 10.49 14.90
C ILE A 13 17.11 9.97 15.82
N ARG A 14 16.77 9.47 17.02
CA ARG A 14 17.80 9.06 18.01
C ARG A 14 18.61 7.84 17.54
N PRO A 15 18.00 6.73 17.08
CA PRO A 15 18.78 5.57 16.66
C PRO A 15 19.59 5.84 15.38
N LEU A 16 19.08 6.66 14.44
CA LEU A 16 19.86 7.05 13.26
C LEU A 16 21.07 7.93 13.63
N GLN A 17 20.94 8.78 14.65
CA GLN A 17 22.06 9.56 15.15
C GLN A 17 23.16 8.65 15.73
N GLN A 18 22.76 7.64 16.52
CA GLN A 18 23.67 6.63 17.05
C GLN A 18 24.34 5.83 15.93
N HIS A 19 23.56 5.40 14.93
CA HIS A 19 24.08 4.68 13.77
C HIS A 19 25.12 5.51 12.99
N LEU A 20 24.85 6.80 12.79
CA LEU A 20 25.78 7.70 12.12
C LEU A 20 27.11 7.84 12.89
N GLN A 21 27.06 7.86 14.23
CA GLN A 21 28.26 7.89 15.08
C GLN A 21 29.11 6.61 14.94
N THR A 22 28.48 5.44 14.76
CA THR A 22 29.22 4.18 14.53
C THR A 22 30.02 4.18 13.22
N CYS A 23 29.64 5.04 12.27
CA CYS A 23 30.34 5.19 11.01
C CYS A 23 31.60 6.07 11.13
N GLN A 24 32.04 6.42 12.35
CA GLN A 24 33.32 7.09 12.66
C GLN A 24 33.63 8.32 11.79
N GLY A 25 32.62 9.11 11.44
CA GLY A 25 32.80 10.33 10.64
C GLY A 25 32.97 10.11 9.13
N VAL A 26 32.86 8.86 8.64
CA VAL A 26 32.83 8.57 7.19
C VAL A 26 31.65 9.24 6.50
N PHE A 27 30.54 9.42 7.23
CA PHE A 27 29.35 10.11 6.74
C PHE A 27 29.02 11.32 7.62
N SER A 28 28.64 12.43 7.00
CA SER A 28 28.22 13.65 7.69
C SER A 28 26.70 13.73 7.89
N HIS A 29 25.93 13.05 7.04
CA HIS A 29 24.47 13.07 7.00
C HIS A 29 23.90 11.67 6.80
N VAL A 30 22.68 11.45 7.26
CA VAL A 30 21.94 10.21 7.03
C VAL A 30 20.52 10.50 6.54
N ILE A 31 20.10 9.72 5.55
CA ILE A 31 18.73 9.70 5.05
C ILE A 31 18.11 8.37 5.46
N GLY A 32 17.07 8.43 6.28
CA GLY A 32 16.20 7.30 6.60
C GLY A 32 15.04 7.23 5.63
N VAL A 33 14.82 6.07 5.01
CA VAL A 33 13.63 5.79 4.22
C VAL A 33 12.74 4.85 5.02
N LYS A 34 11.53 5.29 5.33
CA LYS A 34 10.53 4.50 6.03
C LYS A 34 9.41 4.14 5.04
N PRO A 35 9.46 2.96 4.41
CA PRO A 35 8.35 2.50 3.59
C PRO A 35 7.16 2.25 4.52
N THR A 36 6.05 2.89 4.23
CA THR A 36 4.79 2.75 4.95
C THR A 36 3.67 2.47 3.96
N GLY A 37 2.60 1.83 4.40
CA GLY A 37 1.44 1.57 3.53
C GLY A 37 0.70 2.86 3.20
N TRP A 38 -0.56 2.94 3.61
CA TRP A 38 -1.36 4.14 3.39
C TRP A 38 -0.96 5.27 4.34
N GLU A 39 -0.01 6.11 3.93
CA GLU A 39 0.20 7.45 4.48
C GLU A 39 -0.55 8.50 3.66
N LEU A 40 -1.88 8.40 3.66
CA LEU A 40 -2.73 9.40 3.04
C LEU A 40 -2.80 10.61 3.98
N ASN A 41 -1.86 11.55 3.82
CA ASN A 41 -2.07 12.89 4.35
C ASN A 41 -3.14 13.52 3.46
N SER A 42 -4.40 13.49 3.89
CA SER A 42 -5.62 13.83 3.12
C SER A 42 -5.69 15.24 2.50
N GLY A 43 -4.59 15.99 2.49
CA GLY A 43 -4.49 17.32 1.89
C GLY A 43 -3.16 17.68 1.23
N SER A 44 -2.15 16.80 1.20
CA SER A 44 -0.85 17.12 0.56
C SER A 44 -0.28 15.94 -0.21
N HIS A 45 0.12 16.18 -1.46
CA HIS A 45 0.85 15.23 -2.31
C HIS A 45 2.33 15.06 -1.89
N SER A 46 2.73 15.64 -0.75
CA SER A 46 4.10 15.58 -0.24
C SER A 46 4.31 14.41 0.72
N PHE A 47 5.46 13.73 0.58
CA PHE A 47 5.94 12.78 1.58
C PHE A 47 5.98 13.39 2.97
N LYS A 48 5.72 12.57 4.00
CA LYS A 48 5.95 12.98 5.37
C LYS A 48 7.47 13.04 5.59
N VAL A 49 8.00 14.25 5.77
CA VAL A 49 9.43 14.46 6.02
C VAL A 49 9.64 14.90 7.46
N ILE A 50 10.52 14.20 8.17
CA ILE A 50 11.02 14.62 9.48
C ILE A 50 12.48 15.03 9.29
N HIS A 51 12.83 16.22 9.76
CA HIS A 51 14.18 16.76 9.65
C HIS A 51 14.69 17.20 11.02
N LYS A 52 15.91 16.77 11.36
CA LYS A 52 16.65 17.30 12.50
C LYS A 52 18.14 17.24 12.22
N ASP A 53 18.81 18.39 12.26
CA ASP A 53 20.26 18.52 12.07
C ASP A 53 20.74 17.83 10.78
N ASN A 54 21.55 16.79 10.90
CA ASN A 54 22.10 16.01 9.80
C ASN A 54 21.28 14.74 9.46
N ILE A 55 20.05 14.64 9.96
CA ILE A 55 19.16 13.50 9.82
C ILE A 55 17.90 13.93 9.09
N LYS A 56 17.59 13.24 7.98
CA LYS A 56 16.33 13.36 7.24
C LYS A 56 15.63 12.01 7.20
N ILE A 57 14.35 11.97 7.51
CA ILE A 57 13.54 10.75 7.43
C ILE A 57 12.36 11.01 6.50
N TYR A 58 12.22 10.17 5.47
CA TYR A 58 11.12 10.20 4.52
C TYR A 58 10.18 9.04 4.79
N GLY A 59 8.92 9.34 5.12
CA GLY A 59 7.81 8.40 5.03
C GLY A 59 7.41 8.26 3.57
N VAL A 60 7.64 7.08 3.00
CA VAL A 60 7.37 6.79 1.59
C VAL A 60 6.16 5.87 1.51
N PRO A 61 5.04 6.31 0.90
CA PRO A 61 3.86 5.49 0.68
C PRO A 61 4.20 4.42 -0.36
N TYR A 62 4.55 3.24 0.13
CA TYR A 62 4.83 2.05 -0.64
C TYR A 62 3.89 0.95 -0.18
N SER A 63 2.90 0.64 -1.00
CA SER A 63 1.90 -0.38 -0.70
C SER A 63 2.12 -1.61 -1.57
N GLU A 64 2.18 -2.78 -0.93
CA GLU A 64 2.10 -4.09 -1.60
C GLU A 64 0.66 -4.60 -1.65
N HIS A 65 -0.29 -3.81 -1.15
CA HIS A 65 -1.73 -4.07 -1.25
C HIS A 65 -2.36 -3.16 -2.30
N SER A 66 -3.39 -3.69 -2.97
CA SER A 66 -4.16 -2.94 -3.96
C SER A 66 -4.82 -1.70 -3.38
N SER A 67 -4.83 -0.63 -4.17
CA SER A 67 -5.71 0.51 -3.98
C SER A 67 -7.18 0.16 -4.15
N PHE A 68 -8.05 1.01 -3.61
CA PHE A 68 -9.50 0.83 -3.75
C PHE A 68 -9.90 0.77 -5.23
N THR A 69 -9.31 1.61 -6.07
CA THR A 69 -9.56 1.63 -7.51
C THR A 69 -8.97 0.41 -8.21
N GLU A 70 -7.75 -0.01 -7.89
CA GLU A 70 -7.17 -1.24 -8.47
C GLU A 70 -7.99 -2.47 -8.12
N LEU A 71 -8.44 -2.60 -6.86
CA LEU A 71 -9.28 -3.72 -6.45
C LEU A 71 -10.65 -3.67 -7.14
N ARG A 72 -11.28 -2.49 -7.23
CA ARG A 72 -12.53 -2.32 -7.97
C ARG A 72 -12.35 -2.76 -9.41
N ASP A 73 -11.35 -2.24 -10.10
CA ASP A 73 -11.11 -2.47 -11.52
C ASP A 73 -10.81 -3.95 -11.76
N PHE A 74 -10.08 -4.60 -10.85
CA PHE A 74 -9.84 -6.05 -10.88
C PHE A 74 -11.14 -6.86 -10.71
N VAL A 75 -11.99 -6.52 -9.73
CA VAL A 75 -13.28 -7.19 -9.52
C VAL A 75 -14.21 -6.97 -10.72
N GLN A 76 -14.22 -5.76 -11.28
CA GLN A 76 -15.00 -5.44 -12.47
C GLN A 76 -14.48 -6.16 -13.71
N PHE A 77 -13.18 -6.34 -13.84
CA PHE A 77 -12.56 -7.13 -14.91
C PHE A 77 -12.88 -8.63 -14.76
N LEU A 78 -12.73 -9.16 -13.54
CA LEU A 78 -12.89 -10.58 -13.24
C LEU A 78 -14.35 -11.03 -13.09
N GLN A 79 -15.32 -10.15 -12.87
CA GLN A 79 -16.76 -10.49 -12.74
C GLN A 79 -17.03 -11.81 -11.96
N PRO A 80 -16.47 -12.00 -10.76
CA PRO A 80 -16.68 -13.24 -10.02
C PRO A 80 -18.16 -13.39 -9.60
N HIS A 81 -18.61 -14.64 -9.45
CA HIS A 81 -19.95 -14.92 -8.93
C HIS A 81 -20.16 -14.37 -7.51
N GLU A 82 -19.12 -14.44 -6.68
CA GLU A 82 -19.13 -13.98 -5.30
C GLU A 82 -17.75 -13.46 -4.89
N VAL A 83 -17.72 -12.46 -4.00
CA VAL A 83 -16.50 -11.94 -3.38
C VAL A 83 -16.57 -12.16 -1.87
N VAL A 84 -15.64 -12.95 -1.33
CA VAL A 84 -15.53 -13.24 0.11
C VAL A 84 -14.34 -12.47 0.70
N PRO A 85 -14.56 -11.41 1.52
CA PRO A 85 -13.46 -10.65 2.10
C PRO A 85 -12.72 -11.45 3.17
N THR A 86 -11.39 -11.33 3.23
CA THR A 86 -10.54 -12.01 4.23
C THR A 86 -9.87 -11.04 5.22
N VAL A 87 -9.84 -9.75 4.92
CA VAL A 87 -9.25 -8.69 5.75
C VAL A 87 -10.34 -7.71 6.18
N ASN A 88 -10.18 -7.07 7.35
CA ASN A 88 -11.16 -6.16 7.95
C ASN A 88 -12.53 -6.81 8.28
N VAL A 89 -12.53 -8.12 8.50
CA VAL A 89 -13.75 -8.91 8.75
C VAL A 89 -14.18 -8.98 10.22
N GLY A 90 -13.40 -8.44 11.16
CA GLY A 90 -13.74 -8.51 12.59
C GLY A 90 -14.97 -7.69 13.02
N ASN A 91 -15.39 -6.70 12.20
CA ASN A 91 -16.51 -5.81 12.51
C ASN A 91 -17.66 -6.02 11.51
N ALA A 92 -18.88 -6.26 12.02
CA ALA A 92 -20.09 -6.46 11.22
C ALA A 92 -20.41 -5.28 10.30
N ALA A 93 -20.26 -4.04 10.79
CA ALA A 93 -20.49 -2.84 9.99
C ALA A 93 -19.46 -2.71 8.85
N ALA A 94 -18.20 -3.07 9.11
CA ALA A 94 -17.15 -3.07 8.09
C ALA A 94 -17.44 -4.12 7.00
N ARG A 95 -17.88 -5.33 7.39
CA ARG A 95 -18.32 -6.38 6.45
C ARG A 95 -19.49 -5.90 5.59
N ALA A 96 -20.52 -5.32 6.19
CA ALA A 96 -21.68 -4.80 5.47
C ALA A 96 -21.26 -3.71 4.46
N LYS A 97 -20.34 -2.82 4.84
CA LYS A 97 -19.80 -1.78 3.96
C LYS A 97 -19.05 -2.37 2.76
N MET A 98 -18.19 -3.37 2.98
CA MET A 98 -17.47 -4.05 1.89
C MET A 98 -18.43 -4.78 0.95
N ASN A 99 -19.39 -5.52 1.48
CA ASN A 99 -20.40 -6.23 0.69
C ASN A 99 -21.23 -5.29 -0.20
N LYS A 100 -21.52 -4.08 0.30
CA LYS A 100 -22.15 -3.03 -0.50
C LYS A 100 -21.26 -2.62 -1.69
N TYR A 101 -19.97 -2.34 -1.47
CA TYR A 101 -19.05 -2.02 -2.57
C TYR A 101 -18.97 -3.13 -3.61
N PHE A 102 -18.80 -4.38 -3.19
CA PHE A 102 -18.73 -5.52 -4.11
C PHE A 102 -20.01 -5.66 -4.95
N SER A 103 -21.17 -5.51 -4.31
CA SER A 103 -22.46 -5.54 -5.00
C SER A 103 -22.57 -4.43 -6.05
N ASP A 104 -22.11 -3.21 -5.73
CA ASP A 104 -22.15 -2.06 -6.63
C ASP A 104 -21.17 -2.22 -7.81
N TRP A 105 -19.99 -2.79 -7.56
CA TRP A 105 -18.99 -3.06 -8.60
C TRP A 105 -19.43 -4.13 -9.59
N LEU A 106 -20.13 -5.17 -9.11
CA LEU A 106 -20.67 -6.22 -9.99
C LEU A 106 -21.87 -5.76 -10.82
N LYS A 107 -22.63 -4.77 -10.36
CA LYS A 107 -23.76 -4.18 -11.12
C LYS A 107 -23.32 -3.24 -12.25
N SER A 108 -22.18 -2.58 -12.09
CA SER A 108 -21.78 -1.44 -12.93
C SER A 108 -21.22 -1.82 -14.31
N ASN A 109 -21.03 -3.10 -14.60
CA ASN A 109 -20.68 -3.56 -15.94
C ASN A 109 -21.94 -3.73 -16.80
N GLY A 110 -22.42 -2.62 -17.38
CA GLY A 110 -23.34 -2.61 -18.52
C GLY A 110 -22.72 -3.10 -19.83
N ARG A 111 -21.80 -4.09 -19.79
CA ARG A 111 -21.48 -4.86 -20.99
C ARG A 111 -22.72 -5.70 -21.27
N SER A 112 -23.43 -5.37 -22.34
CA SER A 112 -24.44 -6.24 -22.95
C SER A 112 -23.97 -7.68 -22.81
N GLN A 113 -24.79 -8.54 -22.22
CA GLN A 113 -24.49 -9.95 -21.99
C GLN A 113 -24.05 -10.60 -23.32
N SER A 114 -22.75 -10.57 -23.60
CA SER A 114 -22.16 -11.46 -24.58
C SER A 114 -22.21 -12.83 -23.93
N THR A 115 -22.90 -13.77 -24.57
CA THR A 115 -23.01 -15.18 -24.19
C THR A 115 -21.66 -15.93 -24.15
N GLU A 116 -20.54 -15.23 -24.35
CA GLU A 116 -19.20 -15.77 -24.18
C GLU A 116 -18.92 -16.06 -22.71
N LYS A 117 -18.75 -17.35 -22.43
CA LYS A 117 -18.33 -17.83 -21.11
C LYS A 117 -17.03 -17.14 -20.74
N GLN A 118 -17.00 -16.55 -19.55
CA GLN A 118 -15.81 -15.93 -19.02
C GLN A 118 -14.61 -16.87 -19.06
N THR A 119 -13.53 -16.39 -19.67
CA THR A 119 -12.24 -17.07 -19.76
C THR A 119 -11.77 -17.49 -18.37
N LYS A 120 -11.37 -18.75 -18.21
CA LYS A 120 -10.83 -19.24 -16.92
C LYS A 120 -9.61 -18.40 -16.55
N VAL A 121 -9.49 -18.03 -15.27
CA VAL A 121 -8.35 -17.27 -14.75
C VAL A 121 -7.00 -17.90 -15.14
N SER A 122 -6.93 -19.23 -15.14
CA SER A 122 -5.74 -20.00 -15.55
C SER A 122 -5.27 -19.73 -16.98
N GLN A 123 -6.10 -19.15 -17.86
CA GLN A 123 -5.72 -18.85 -19.24
C GLN A 123 -5.06 -17.47 -19.39
N TYR A 124 -5.09 -16.61 -18.36
CA TYR A 124 -4.42 -15.30 -18.37
C TYR A 124 -2.94 -15.37 -17.97
N PHE A 125 -2.53 -16.41 -17.25
CA PHE A 125 -1.15 -16.62 -16.80
C PHE A 125 -0.54 -17.77 -17.60
N LYS A 126 -0.14 -17.49 -18.84
CA LYS A 126 0.62 -18.41 -19.69
C LYS A 126 2.12 -18.22 -19.51
#